data_AF-A0A821Y3B5-F1
#
_entry.id   AF-A0A821Y3B5-F1
#
_cell.length_a   1.000
_cell.length_b   1.000
_cell.length_c   1.000
_cell.angle_alpha   90.00
_cell.angle_beta   90.00
_cell.angle_gamma   90.00
#
_symmetry.space_group_name_H-M   'P 1'
#
loop_
_entity.id
_entity.type
_entity.pdbx_description
1 polymer ?
#
loop_
_entity_poly.entity_id
_entity_poly.type
_entity_poly.pdbx_seq_one_letter_code
_entity_poly.pdbx_strand_id
1 'polypeptide(L)'
;MCKVQKYDFAGKRSLIGRFQYYVSIVYKFSTHGRTNKIIYLCLGTLRSSGNSTWRVESTDQQLDLEKLKRQEPILFYDELTLYEDELADNGISNLILKIRCMPSGFFVLLRFYMRVDGVIIRCFDTRYHYEVGNTYILREYIERESPVSLLKPEFQSTSDINSVIAQLKTNVHQLEKLFFKTSI
;
A
#
# COMPACT_ATOMS: atom_id res chain seq x y z
N MET A 1 -10.38 -13.90 19.19
CA MET A 1 -9.38 -12.82 19.31
C MET A 1 -8.36 -12.95 18.19
N CYS A 2 -8.24 -11.96 17.31
CA CYS A 2 -7.17 -11.91 16.31
C CYS A 2 -5.88 -11.48 17.03
N LYS A 3 -4.89 -12.37 17.13
CA LYS A 3 -3.56 -12.00 17.64
C LYS A 3 -2.76 -11.46 16.47
N VAL A 4 -2.37 -10.18 16.56
CA VAL A 4 -1.45 -9.52 15.62
C VAL A 4 -0.10 -9.40 16.32
N GLN A 5 0.96 -9.89 15.67
CA GLN A 5 2.33 -9.72 16.16
C GLN A 5 3.13 -8.98 15.09
N LYS A 6 3.70 -7.84 15.47
CA LYS A 6 4.45 -6.92 14.61
C LYS A 6 5.92 -7.34 14.59
N TYR A 7 6.52 -7.39 13.40
CA TYR A 7 7.96 -7.51 13.22
C TYR A 7 8.39 -6.48 12.17
N ASP A 8 9.25 -5.55 12.56
CA ASP A 8 9.73 -4.46 11.71
C ASP A 8 11.08 -4.84 11.08
N PHE A 9 11.16 -4.83 9.75
CA PHE A 9 12.42 -4.87 8.99
C PHE A 9 12.36 -3.83 7.86
N ALA A 10 13.08 -2.72 8.03
CA ALA A 10 13.23 -1.67 7.03
C ALA A 10 14.64 -1.74 6.41
N GLY A 11 14.74 -1.79 5.08
CA GLY A 11 16.01 -1.78 4.35
C GLY A 11 15.95 -0.89 3.11
N LYS A 12 17.00 -0.10 2.87
CA LYS A 12 17.13 0.80 1.71
C LYS A 12 18.08 0.17 0.69
N ARG A 13 17.66 0.00 -0.57
CA ARG A 13 18.58 -0.39 -1.66
C ARG A 13 18.39 0.55 -2.86
N SER A 14 19.40 1.34 -3.15
CA SER A 14 19.48 2.18 -4.35
C SER A 14 19.96 1.34 -5.52
N LEU A 15 19.15 1.23 -6.57
CA LEU A 15 19.59 0.79 -7.90
C LEU A 15 19.12 1.85 -8.91
N ILE A 16 20.09 2.58 -9.44
CA ILE A 16 20.08 3.37 -10.68
C ILE A 16 18.67 3.85 -11.10
N GLY A 17 18.29 5.06 -10.68
CA GLY A 17 17.21 5.84 -11.29
C GLY A 17 15.77 5.47 -10.91
N ARG A 18 15.51 4.38 -10.17
CA ARG A 18 14.20 4.07 -9.58
C ARG A 18 14.38 3.74 -8.09
N PHE A 19 13.85 4.59 -7.21
CA PHE A 19 13.79 4.25 -5.78
C PHE A 19 12.83 3.08 -5.59
N GLN A 20 13.39 1.90 -5.33
CA GLN A 20 12.62 0.70 -5.00
C GLN A 20 12.67 0.52 -3.48
N TYR A 21 11.69 1.10 -2.79
CA TYR A 21 11.51 0.84 -1.36
C TYR A 21 11.09 -0.63 -1.18
N TYR A 22 11.78 -1.34 -0.29
CA TYR A 22 11.39 -2.66 0.16
C TYR A 22 11.16 -2.57 1.66
N VAL A 23 9.89 -2.63 2.08
CA VAL A 23 9.55 -2.74 3.48
C VAL A 23 8.90 -4.10 3.68
N SER A 24 9.52 -4.96 4.47
CA SER A 24 8.90 -6.22 4.87
C SER A 24 8.23 -6.02 6.20
N ILE A 25 6.90 -5.91 6.20
CA ILE A 25 6.11 -5.88 7.42
C ILE A 25 5.40 -7.22 7.54
N VAL A 26 5.76 -7.97 8.57
CA VAL A 26 5.15 -9.27 8.84
C VAL A 26 3.99 -9.05 9.79
N TYR A 27 2.77 -9.19 9.28
CA TYR A 27 1.58 -9.29 10.11
C TYR A 27 1.16 -10.76 10.20
N LYS A 28 1.25 -11.33 11.40
CA LYS A 28 0.69 -12.64 11.68
C LYS A 28 -0.77 -12.47 12.09
N PHE A 29 -1.69 -13.00 11.30
CA PHE A 29 -3.11 -13.02 11.63
C PHE A 29 -3.52 -14.43 12.05
N SER A 30 -3.94 -14.59 13.31
CA SER A 30 -4.47 -15.84 13.83
C SER A 30 -5.98 -15.68 14.07
N THR A 31 -6.81 -16.23 13.20
CA THR A 31 -8.25 -16.37 13.44
C THR A 31 -8.50 -17.67 14.21
N HIS A 32 -9.46 -17.64 15.15
CA HIS A 32 -9.69 -18.72 16.11
C HIS A 32 -9.92 -20.07 15.41
N GLY A 33 -8.96 -20.99 15.54
CA GLY A 33 -9.19 -22.43 15.43
C GLY A 33 -8.63 -23.19 14.23
N ARG A 34 -8.27 -22.61 13.07
CA ARG A 34 -7.82 -23.44 11.93
C ARG A 34 -6.68 -22.96 11.03
N THR A 35 -6.28 -21.68 11.00
CA THR A 35 -5.13 -21.28 10.15
C THR A 35 -4.34 -20.12 10.75
N ASN A 36 -3.07 -20.36 11.07
CA ASN A 36 -2.09 -19.30 11.30
C ASN A 36 -1.71 -18.73 9.92
N LYS A 37 -2.44 -17.75 9.41
CA LYS A 37 -2.05 -17.06 8.18
C LYS A 37 -1.01 -16.00 8.53
N ILE A 38 0.25 -16.32 8.29
CA ILE A 38 1.33 -15.33 8.32
C ILE A 38 1.31 -14.61 6.98
N ILE A 39 1.00 -13.31 6.99
CA ILE A 39 1.01 -12.49 5.79
C ILE A 39 2.33 -11.74 5.79
N TYR A 40 3.25 -12.21 4.94
CA TYR A 40 4.46 -11.50 4.60
C TYR A 40 4.08 -10.41 3.60
N LEU A 41 3.79 -9.20 4.09
CA LEU A 41 3.57 -8.07 3.21
C LEU A 41 4.94 -7.48 2.82
N CYS A 42 5.43 -7.99 1.71
CA CYS A 42 6.63 -7.54 1.05
C CYS A 42 6.27 -6.28 0.24
N LEU A 43 6.38 -5.10 0.85
CA LEU A 43 6.02 -3.83 0.24
C LEU A 43 7.16 -3.36 -0.66
N GLY A 44 7.10 -3.75 -1.94
CA GLY A 44 8.02 -3.40 -3.02
C GLY A 44 7.74 -4.24 -4.28
N THR A 45 8.38 -3.93 -5.42
CA THR A 45 8.33 -4.81 -6.61
C THR A 45 8.87 -6.17 -6.17
N LEU A 46 8.01 -7.21 -6.16
CA LEU A 46 8.35 -8.57 -5.76
C LEU A 46 9.53 -9.06 -6.62
N ARG A 47 10.76 -8.88 -6.15
CA ARG A 47 11.90 -9.66 -6.63
C ARG A 47 12.20 -10.69 -5.56
N SER A 48 11.98 -11.93 -5.94
CA SER A 48 12.28 -13.14 -5.18
C SER A 48 13.70 -13.08 -4.63
N SER A 49 13.86 -12.66 -3.38
CA SER A 49 14.96 -13.12 -2.57
C SER A 49 14.54 -14.51 -2.12
N GLY A 50 15.27 -15.53 -2.60
CA GLY A 50 14.96 -16.96 -2.55
C GLY A 50 13.90 -17.40 -1.53
N ASN A 51 12.81 -17.99 -2.04
CA ASN A 51 11.63 -18.54 -1.33
C ASN A 51 10.43 -17.61 -1.11
N SER A 52 10.17 -16.63 -1.98
CA SER A 52 8.86 -15.94 -1.98
C SER A 52 7.77 -16.78 -2.67
N THR A 53 6.77 -17.22 -1.89
CA THR A 53 5.78 -18.29 -2.13
C THR A 53 4.44 -17.85 -2.75
N TRP A 54 4.41 -16.78 -3.57
CA TRP A 54 3.15 -16.25 -4.12
C TRP A 54 3.04 -16.50 -5.63
N ARG A 55 1.87 -16.97 -6.09
CA ARG A 55 1.51 -16.94 -7.52
C ARG A 55 0.75 -15.65 -7.77
N VAL A 56 1.27 -14.81 -8.66
CA VAL A 56 0.70 -13.50 -8.99
C VAL A 56 0.09 -13.59 -10.39
N GLU A 57 -1.14 -13.12 -10.53
CA GLU A 57 -1.86 -13.08 -11.81
C GLU A 57 -2.48 -11.71 -12.01
N SER A 58 -2.41 -11.18 -13.23
CA SER A 58 -3.15 -9.96 -13.60
C SER A 58 -4.66 -10.22 -13.56
N THR A 59 -5.45 -9.23 -13.16
CA THR A 59 -6.91 -9.34 -13.13
C THR A 59 -7.56 -8.01 -13.51
N ASP A 60 -8.77 -8.04 -14.04
CA ASP A 60 -9.58 -6.83 -14.24
C ASP A 60 -10.47 -6.52 -13.02
N GLN A 61 -10.39 -7.34 -11.97
CA GLN A 61 -11.20 -7.17 -10.76
C GLN A 61 -10.71 -5.97 -9.95
N GLN A 62 -11.54 -4.93 -9.89
CA GLN A 62 -11.29 -3.73 -9.08
C GLN A 62 -11.60 -3.97 -7.60
N LEU A 63 -11.00 -3.12 -6.76
CA LEU A 63 -11.35 -3.05 -5.35
C LEU A 63 -12.76 -2.45 -5.20
N ASP A 64 -13.62 -3.16 -4.48
CA ASP A 64 -14.94 -2.66 -4.13
C ASP A 64 -14.82 -1.61 -3.01
N LEU A 65 -14.61 -0.35 -3.43
CA LEU A 65 -14.48 0.79 -2.52
C LEU A 65 -15.76 1.06 -1.73
N GLU A 66 -16.93 0.64 -2.22
CA GLU A 66 -18.20 0.84 -1.52
C GLU A 66 -18.30 -0.08 -0.30
N LYS A 67 -17.85 -1.33 -0.44
CA LYS A 67 -17.73 -2.24 0.71
C LYS A 67 -16.73 -1.73 1.75
N LEU A 68 -15.60 -1.18 1.32
CA LEU A 68 -14.61 -0.58 2.23
C LEU A 68 -15.13 0.66 2.97
N LYS A 69 -16.17 1.33 2.45
CA LYS A 69 -16.85 2.44 3.12
C LYS A 69 -17.90 1.98 4.13
N ARG A 70 -18.35 0.72 4.08
CA ARG A 70 -19.30 0.20 5.08
C ARG A 70 -18.63 0.22 6.45
N GLN A 71 -19.32 0.76 7.44
CA GLN A 71 -18.83 0.77 8.81
C GLN A 71 -18.91 -0.64 9.40
N GLU A 72 -17.82 -1.39 9.26
CA GLU A 72 -17.57 -2.59 10.05
C GLU A 72 -16.76 -2.25 11.30
N PRO A 73 -16.92 -3.00 12.41
CA PRO A 73 -16.11 -2.79 13.59
C PRO A 73 -14.64 -3.06 13.27
N ILE A 74 -13.79 -2.08 13.52
CA ILE A 74 -12.34 -2.22 13.31
C ILE A 74 -11.78 -3.03 14.48
N LEU A 75 -11.37 -4.27 14.18
CA LEU A 75 -10.75 -5.17 15.17
C LEU A 75 -9.30 -4.75 15.47
N PHE A 76 -8.62 -4.20 14.47
CA PHE A 76 -7.25 -3.73 14.58
C PHE A 76 -6.99 -2.60 13.58
N TYR A 77 -6.29 -1.57 14.05
CA TYR A 77 -5.79 -0.45 13.25
C TYR A 77 -4.34 -0.20 13.63
N ASP A 78 -3.48 -0.02 12.64
CA ASP A 78 -2.13 0.52 12.85
C ASP A 78 -1.77 1.45 11.68
N GLU A 79 -1.00 2.48 12.00
CA GLU A 79 -0.48 3.44 11.05
C GLU A 79 1.01 3.67 11.34
N LEU A 80 1.84 3.45 10.34
CA LEU A 80 3.28 3.49 10.45
C LEU A 80 3.86 4.42 9.39
N THR A 81 4.52 5.47 9.84
CA THR A 81 5.40 6.28 8.97
C THR A 81 6.71 5.53 8.79
N LEU A 82 6.97 5.10 7.55
CA LEU A 82 8.15 4.32 7.17
C LEU A 82 9.32 5.21 6.75
N TYR A 83 9.00 6.35 6.14
CA TYR A 83 9.96 7.34 5.67
C TYR A 83 9.29 8.71 5.68
N GLU A 84 10.04 9.73 6.07
CA GLU A 84 9.65 11.12 6.01
C GLU A 84 10.89 11.98 5.76
N ASP A 85 10.77 12.97 4.89
CA ASP A 85 11.85 13.85 4.47
C ASP A 85 11.27 15.18 3.96
N GLU A 86 11.94 16.28 4.25
CA GLU A 86 11.56 17.65 3.89
C GLU A 86 12.34 18.15 2.64
N LEU A 87 13.11 17.27 1.98
CA LEU A 87 13.83 17.58 0.73
C LEU A 87 14.65 18.88 0.81
N ALA A 88 15.32 19.09 1.95
CA ALA A 88 16.05 20.33 2.27
C ALA A 88 15.19 21.59 2.06
N ASP A 89 13.97 21.59 2.61
CA ASP A 89 12.97 22.65 2.55
C ASP A 89 12.38 22.93 1.15
N ASN A 90 12.62 22.06 0.17
CA ASN A 90 12.08 22.21 -1.20
C ASN A 90 10.84 21.35 -1.45
N GLY A 91 10.24 20.79 -0.40
CA GLY A 91 9.02 20.00 -0.51
C GLY A 91 8.87 18.99 0.61
N ILE A 92 8.12 17.93 0.34
CA ILE A 92 7.86 16.86 1.30
C ILE A 92 7.86 15.51 0.59
N SER A 93 8.40 14.49 1.26
CA SER A 93 8.28 13.10 0.85
C SER A 93 7.94 12.24 2.06
N ASN A 94 6.87 11.46 1.95
CA ASN A 94 6.42 10.57 3.01
C ASN A 94 6.00 9.20 2.47
N LEU A 95 6.35 8.15 3.20
CA LEU A 95 5.91 6.78 2.98
C LEU A 95 5.16 6.31 4.21
N ILE A 96 3.85 6.10 4.07
CA ILE A 96 2.97 5.69 5.16
C ILE A 96 2.34 4.34 4.84
N LEU A 97 2.33 3.45 5.83
CA LEU A 97 1.54 2.24 5.82
C LEU A 97 0.34 2.39 6.77
N LYS A 98 -0.87 2.12 6.28
CA LYS A 98 -2.07 2.00 7.10
C LYS A 98 -2.63 0.60 6.96
N ILE A 99 -2.95 -0.04 8.07
CA ILE A 99 -3.59 -1.36 8.08
C ILE A 99 -4.88 -1.32 8.91
N ARG A 100 -5.92 -1.93 8.35
CA ARG A 100 -7.23 -2.08 9.00
C ARG A 100 -7.65 -3.53 8.91
N CYS A 101 -8.03 -4.11 10.04
CA CYS A 101 -8.58 -5.47 10.09
C CYS A 101 -10.02 -5.41 10.55
N MET A 102 -10.88 -6.07 9.79
CA MET A 102 -12.32 -6.19 10.02
C MET A 102 -12.67 -7.67 10.17
N PRO A 103 -13.86 -8.01 10.66
CA PRO A 103 -14.32 -9.40 10.68
C PRO A 103 -14.37 -10.02 9.28
N SER A 104 -14.73 -9.23 8.25
CA SER A 104 -14.83 -9.68 6.87
C SER A 104 -13.47 -9.85 6.17
N GLY A 105 -12.38 -9.32 6.72
CA GLY A 105 -11.11 -9.27 6.00
C GLY A 105 -10.11 -8.23 6.52
N PHE A 106 -9.14 -7.87 5.69
CA PHE A 106 -8.23 -6.78 5.99
C PHE A 106 -7.98 -5.91 4.76
N PHE A 107 -7.64 -4.66 5.03
CA PHE A 107 -7.23 -3.67 4.05
C PHE A 107 -5.90 -3.05 4.47
N VAL A 108 -4.96 -2.99 3.54
CA VAL A 108 -3.68 -2.31 3.70
C VAL A 108 -3.53 -1.26 2.62
N LEU A 109 -3.15 -0.05 3.03
CA LEU A 109 -2.76 1.03 2.15
C LEU A 109 -1.29 1.36 2.42
N LEU A 110 -0.44 1.14 1.43
CA LEU A 110 0.87 1.77 1.36
C LEU A 110 0.77 2.97 0.45
N ARG A 111 1.13 4.13 0.97
CA ARG A 111 1.14 5.37 0.20
C ARG A 111 2.51 6.00 0.28
N PHE A 112 3.15 6.13 -0.87
CA PHE A 112 4.25 7.07 -1.05
C PHE A 112 3.67 8.35 -1.63
N TYR A 113 3.92 9.48 -0.98
CA TYR A 113 3.57 10.78 -1.51
C TYR A 113 4.81 11.67 -1.53
N MET A 114 4.95 12.45 -2.58
CA MET A 114 6.06 13.36 -2.78
C MET A 114 5.55 14.62 -3.47
N ARG A 115 5.90 15.76 -2.91
CA ARG A 115 5.70 17.07 -3.50
C ARG A 115 7.04 17.77 -3.54
N VAL A 116 7.45 18.19 -4.72
CA VAL A 116 8.56 19.14 -4.90
C VAL A 116 7.93 20.47 -5.23
N ASP A 117 8.17 21.46 -4.40
CA ASP A 117 7.47 22.74 -4.46
C ASP A 117 7.72 23.44 -5.80
N GLY A 118 6.64 23.87 -6.46
CA GLY A 118 6.68 24.50 -7.77
C GLY A 118 7.02 23.57 -8.96
N VAL A 119 7.38 22.30 -8.71
CA VAL A 119 7.86 21.39 -9.76
C VAL A 119 6.85 20.27 -10.04
N ILE A 120 6.68 19.32 -9.12
CA ILE A 120 5.92 18.10 -9.38
C ILE A 120 5.29 17.52 -8.12
N ILE A 121 4.12 16.92 -8.27
CA ILE A 121 3.47 16.11 -7.24
C ILE A 121 3.31 14.69 -7.76
N ARG A 122 3.69 13.72 -6.93
CA ARG A 122 3.68 12.30 -7.24
C ARG A 122 3.10 11.51 -6.08
N CYS A 123 2.31 10.51 -6.40
CA CYS A 123 1.72 9.59 -5.43
C CYS A 123 1.78 8.16 -5.98
N PHE A 124 2.25 7.23 -5.16
CA PHE A 124 2.16 5.80 -5.41
C PHE A 124 1.31 5.16 -4.33
N ASP A 125 0.14 4.64 -4.73
CA ASP A 125 -0.75 3.88 -3.87
C ASP A 125 -0.60 2.39 -4.18
N THR A 126 -0.22 1.59 -3.19
CA THR A 126 -0.32 0.13 -3.24
C THR A 126 -1.34 -0.32 -2.21
N ARG A 127 -2.45 -0.87 -2.67
CA ARG A 127 -3.56 -1.32 -1.84
C ARG A 127 -3.64 -2.83 -1.86
N TYR A 128 -3.83 -3.42 -0.69
CA TYR A 128 -4.08 -4.85 -0.55
C TYR A 128 -5.42 -5.04 0.11
N HIS A 129 -6.26 -5.90 -0.46
CA HIS A 129 -7.54 -6.26 0.10
C HIS A 129 -7.69 -7.77 0.12
N TYR A 130 -8.05 -8.29 1.28
CA TYR A 130 -8.36 -9.70 1.48
C TYR A 130 -9.71 -9.81 2.13
N GLU A 131 -10.54 -10.71 1.61
CA GLU A 131 -11.81 -11.08 2.21
C GLU A 131 -11.74 -12.52 2.72
N VAL A 132 -12.36 -12.77 3.86
CA VAL A 132 -12.50 -14.11 4.43
C VAL A 132 -13.27 -14.99 3.45
N GLY A 133 -12.70 -16.15 3.12
CA GLY A 133 -13.23 -17.07 2.11
C GLY A 133 -12.49 -17.00 0.76
N ASN A 134 -11.80 -15.90 0.46
CA ASN A 134 -10.99 -15.82 -0.75
C ASN A 134 -9.71 -16.66 -0.62
N THR A 135 -9.31 -17.25 -1.75
CA THR A 135 -8.03 -17.97 -1.94
C THR A 135 -6.91 -17.05 -2.41
N TYR A 136 -7.22 -15.78 -2.63
CA TYR A 136 -6.30 -14.76 -3.12
C TYR A 136 -6.44 -13.45 -2.36
N ILE A 137 -5.42 -12.62 -2.46
CA ILE A 137 -5.42 -11.22 -2.03
C ILE A 137 -5.46 -10.37 -3.30
N LEU A 138 -6.33 -9.37 -3.35
CA LEU A 138 -6.30 -8.37 -4.42
C LEU A 138 -5.23 -7.33 -4.10
N ARG A 139 -4.40 -7.03 -5.09
CA ARG A 139 -3.45 -5.92 -5.06
C ARG A 139 -3.79 -4.95 -6.16
N GLU A 140 -3.98 -3.70 -5.79
CA GLU A 140 -4.13 -2.57 -6.70
C GLU A 140 -2.92 -1.66 -6.54
N TYR A 141 -2.22 -1.39 -7.63
CA TYR A 141 -1.11 -0.45 -7.68
C TYR A 141 -1.46 0.71 -8.61
N ILE A 142 -1.34 1.93 -8.11
CA ILE A 142 -1.67 3.15 -8.85
C ILE A 142 -0.52 4.13 -8.72
N GLU A 143 0.02 4.57 -9.86
CA GLU A 143 0.93 5.70 -9.93
C GLU A 143 0.21 6.91 -10.49
N ARG A 144 0.23 8.01 -9.72
CA ARG A 144 -0.25 9.31 -10.17
C ARG A 144 0.85 10.34 -10.09
N GLU A 145 0.93 11.17 -11.10
CA GLU A 145 1.92 12.25 -11.16
C GLU A 145 1.39 13.40 -12.00
N SER A 146 1.64 14.63 -11.56
CA SER A 146 1.41 15.81 -12.38
C SER A 146 2.40 16.92 -12.01
N PRO A 147 2.92 17.66 -13.00
CA PRO A 147 3.66 18.88 -12.72
C PRO A 147 2.73 19.91 -12.07
N VAL A 148 3.28 20.69 -11.13
CA VAL A 148 2.52 21.69 -10.36
C VAL A 148 1.87 22.73 -11.28
N SER A 149 2.51 23.04 -12.42
CA SER A 149 2.00 23.97 -13.42
C SER A 149 0.67 23.57 -14.06
N LEU A 150 0.32 22.28 -14.06
CA LEU A 150 -0.96 21.78 -14.60
C LEU A 150 -2.06 21.68 -13.53
N LEU A 151 -1.71 21.86 -12.26
CA LEU A 151 -2.66 21.81 -11.15
C LEU A 151 -3.21 23.20 -10.86
N LYS A 152 -4.47 23.26 -10.44
CA LYS A 152 -5.08 24.52 -10.02
C LYS A 152 -4.34 25.08 -8.79
N PRO A 153 -4.24 26.41 -8.64
CA PRO A 153 -3.52 27.04 -7.53
C PRO A 153 -3.97 26.58 -6.14
N GLU A 154 -5.26 26.26 -5.99
CA GLU A 154 -5.87 25.73 -4.75
C GLU A 154 -5.26 24.41 -4.27
N PHE A 155 -4.72 23.57 -5.16
CA PHE A 155 -4.12 22.28 -4.81
C PHE A 155 -2.61 22.37 -4.57
N GLN A 156 -1.98 23.52 -4.81
CA GLN A 156 -0.54 23.71 -4.62
C GLN A 156 -0.19 23.91 -3.14
N SER A 157 -1.11 24.51 -2.37
CA SER A 157 -0.90 24.90 -0.97
C SER A 157 -1.83 24.18 0.02
N THR A 158 -2.70 23.29 -0.45
CA THR A 158 -3.59 22.54 0.44
C THR A 158 -2.84 21.52 1.27
N SER A 159 -3.22 21.38 2.53
CA SER A 159 -2.75 20.32 3.43
C SER A 159 -3.46 18.99 3.20
N ASP A 160 -4.62 18.99 2.50
CA ASP A 160 -5.36 17.75 2.24
C ASP A 160 -4.78 17.00 1.05
N ILE A 161 -3.82 16.13 1.35
CA ILE A 161 -3.16 15.24 0.40
C ILE A 161 -4.16 14.42 -0.43
N ASN A 162 -5.31 13.98 0.15
CA ASN A 162 -6.26 13.16 -0.59
C ASN A 162 -6.95 13.93 -1.72
N SER A 163 -7.29 15.21 -1.47
CA SER A 163 -7.87 16.09 -2.48
C SER A 163 -6.91 16.31 -3.66
N VAL A 164 -5.62 16.50 -3.37
CA VAL A 164 -4.57 16.68 -4.40
C VAL A 164 -4.42 15.42 -5.23
N ILE A 165 -4.31 14.26 -4.58
CA ILE A 165 -4.13 12.97 -5.27
C ILE A 165 -5.26 12.71 -6.27
N ALA A 166 -6.49 13.13 -5.97
CA ALA A 166 -7.64 12.97 -6.86
C ALA A 166 -7.53 13.79 -8.17
N GLN A 167 -6.73 14.86 -8.17
CA GLN A 167 -6.50 15.71 -9.35
C GLN A 167 -5.29 15.27 -10.18
N LEU A 168 -4.43 14.41 -9.64
CA LEU A 168 -3.24 13.95 -10.35
C LEU A 168 -3.61 13.00 -11.49
N LYS A 169 -2.93 13.16 -12.63
CA LYS A 169 -3.03 12.22 -13.75
C LYS A 169 -2.52 10.84 -13.32
N THR A 170 -3.33 9.82 -13.58
CA THR A 170 -2.91 8.41 -13.43
C THR A 170 -2.03 8.00 -14.60
N ASN A 171 -0.80 7.58 -14.31
CA ASN A 171 0.16 7.08 -15.29
C ASN A 171 0.14 5.55 -15.38
N VAL A 172 -0.01 4.88 -14.25
CA VAL A 172 -0.03 3.43 -14.14
C VAL A 172 -1.19 3.01 -13.26
N HIS A 173 -1.94 2.01 -13.69
CA HIS A 173 -2.93 1.31 -12.88
C HIS A 173 -2.80 -0.19 -13.16
N GLN A 174 -2.46 -0.94 -12.13
CA GLN A 174 -2.26 -2.39 -12.21
C GLN A 174 -3.10 -3.08 -11.14
N LEU A 175 -3.73 -4.18 -11.55
CA LEU A 175 -4.61 -4.98 -10.71
C LEU A 175 -4.14 -6.44 -10.79
N GLU A 176 -3.88 -7.02 -9.62
CA GLU A 176 -3.30 -8.36 -9.51
C GLU A 176 -3.96 -9.16 -8.40
N LYS A 177 -3.99 -10.48 -8.59
CA LYS A 177 -4.36 -11.47 -7.56
C LYS A 177 -3.10 -12.16 -7.08
N LEU A 178 -2.91 -12.18 -5.77
CA LEU A 178 -1.86 -12.95 -5.12
C LEU A 178 -2.47 -14.19 -4.48
N PHE A 179 -2.17 -15.35 -5.02
CA PHE A 179 -2.61 -16.63 -4.49
C PHE A 179 -1.59 -17.18 -3.50
N PHE A 180 -2.09 -17.69 -2.37
CA PHE A 180 -1.28 -18.43 -1.40
C PHE A 180 -0.83 -19.74 -2.05
N LYS A 181 0.47 -20.04 -2.06
CA LYS A 181 0.94 -21.38 -2.48
C LYS A 181 0.63 -22.37 -1.37
N THR A 182 -0.30 -23.30 -1.63
CA THR A 182 -0.55 -24.44 -0.75
C THR A 182 0.73 -25.29 -0.72
N SER A 183 1.34 -25.43 0.45
CA SER A 183 2.36 -26.46 0.64
C SER A 183 1.61 -27.78 0.70
N ILE A 184 1.82 -28.63 -0.32
CA ILE A 184 1.38 -30.02 -0.34
C ILE A 184 2.28 -30.80 0.60
#